data_AF-A0AAW2H084-F1
#
_entry.id   AF-A0AAW2H084-F1
#
_cell.length_a   1.000
_cell.length_b   1.000
_cell.length_c   1.000
_cell.angle_alpha   90.00
_cell.angle_beta   90.00
_cell.angle_gamma   90.00
#
_symmetry.space_group_name_H-M   'P 1'
#
loop_
_entity.id
_entity.type
_entity.pdbx_description
1 polymer ?
#
loop_
_entity_poly.entity_id
_entity_poly.type
_entity_poly.pdbx_seq_one_letter_code
_entity_poly.pdbx_strand_id
1 'polypeptide(L)'
;MLLAYVNGIQALYHHPSLGVSIDISLIRLDIIQRQPFDLPHFGGERGNLLDSFCNYANARNPPENDRSRHWDIGLYVTGLDLYAVENGRRNGATMGLATVGGICIPRYSCVIAELGVTDQLGKPYPSAGFTSVYIAAHEIGHNLGMPHDSSDNACPRDGYIMSPSRGVRGETIWSACSRQVAETLSQTKICLLDQPEPRNASNDHSRYRDLPGREWNAKRQCELLLRDKDADVVTLHEACQSLQCETPHRSGYYFAGPALDGTQCDPGKECRGGKCVPVPETPEISDSQKGSWSEWKEGSCSSGCLQKSKGARTRRRFCENKNRGTARDCKGLYYDVLLCKDEKLCKKKRRTIDEFATLKCRLFGERLSELDSTAKGLQTAHEADKPWIACAIFCRRKDIAAYYAPRVELNDIGLDPYFPDGTWCHAEDGQDYFCRQHHCLPENFRFEKKLPRVYRYENEDEHDELGPQNAQTRLGIANRFVKYLTLGPDGLPLLTSVSRDITSPLDEDKWIDKDYIELPPSVSKLSYLFD
;
A
#
# COMPACT_ATOMS: atom_id res chain seq x y z
N MET A 1 -5.38 14.07 -5.50
CA MET A 1 -4.78 13.11 -4.55
C MET A 1 -4.40 13.82 -3.27
N LEU A 2 -3.41 14.73 -3.27
CA LEU A 2 -2.99 15.47 -2.06
C LEU A 2 -4.12 16.23 -1.33
N LEU A 3 -5.10 16.82 -2.04
CA LEU A 3 -6.26 17.41 -1.37
C LEU A 3 -7.12 16.37 -0.62
N ALA A 4 -7.29 15.17 -1.18
CA ALA A 4 -8.01 14.09 -0.50
C ALA A 4 -7.22 13.55 0.70
N TYR A 5 -5.88 13.54 0.58
CA TYR A 5 -4.97 13.21 1.68
C TYR A 5 -5.14 14.18 2.85
N VAL A 6 -5.06 15.49 2.60
CA VAL A 6 -5.27 16.53 3.63
C VAL A 6 -6.68 16.47 4.22
N ASN A 7 -7.71 16.27 3.39
CA ASN A 7 -9.07 16.12 3.90
C ASN A 7 -9.27 14.84 4.72
N GLY A 8 -8.54 13.76 4.40
CA GLY A 8 -8.49 12.56 5.22
C GLY A 8 -7.92 12.84 6.62
N ILE A 9 -6.86 13.67 6.70
CA ILE A 9 -6.31 14.10 8.01
C ILE A 9 -7.37 14.90 8.75
N GLN A 10 -8.04 15.84 8.08
CA GLN A 10 -9.12 16.64 8.69
C GLN A 10 -10.25 15.75 9.23
N ALA A 11 -10.68 14.74 8.50
CA ALA A 11 -11.72 13.81 8.95
C ALA A 11 -11.37 13.15 10.29
N LEU A 12 -10.08 12.83 10.53
CA LEU A 12 -9.62 12.32 11.82
C LEU A 12 -9.69 13.37 12.92
N TYR A 13 -9.29 14.61 12.65
CA TYR A 13 -9.37 15.73 13.59
C TYR A 13 -10.80 16.24 13.85
N HIS A 14 -11.75 15.87 13.01
CA HIS A 14 -13.19 16.09 13.22
C HIS A 14 -13.86 14.89 13.90
N HIS A 15 -13.14 13.79 14.14
CA HIS A 15 -13.72 12.59 14.71
C HIS A 15 -14.17 12.85 16.17
N PRO A 16 -15.40 12.50 16.58
CA PRO A 16 -15.94 12.81 17.91
C PRO A 16 -15.12 12.27 19.09
N SER A 17 -14.29 11.25 18.88
CA SER A 17 -13.40 10.74 19.94
C SER A 17 -12.39 11.79 20.41
N LEU A 18 -12.03 12.78 19.59
CA LEU A 18 -11.11 13.84 19.98
C LEU A 18 -11.71 14.83 20.99
N GLY A 19 -13.05 14.88 21.12
CA GLY A 19 -13.76 15.78 22.04
C GLY A 19 -13.92 17.22 21.54
N VAL A 20 -12.93 17.73 20.81
CA VAL A 20 -12.98 19.00 20.08
C VAL A 20 -12.79 18.77 18.59
N SER A 21 -13.31 19.69 17.76
CA SER A 21 -13.08 19.68 16.32
C SER A 21 -11.92 20.63 15.99
N ILE A 22 -10.92 20.16 15.27
CA ILE A 22 -9.79 20.97 14.81
C ILE A 22 -9.84 21.06 13.28
N ASP A 23 -10.12 22.26 12.76
CA ASP A 23 -10.18 22.51 11.32
C ASP A 23 -8.76 22.56 10.72
N ILE A 24 -8.54 21.88 9.60
CA ILE A 24 -7.26 21.93 8.87
C ILE A 24 -7.44 22.81 7.63
N SER A 25 -6.61 23.85 7.51
CA SER A 25 -6.62 24.73 6.34
C SER A 25 -5.33 24.65 5.56
N LEU A 26 -5.45 24.31 4.27
CA LEU A 26 -4.31 24.22 3.36
C LEU A 26 -4.00 25.61 2.76
N ILE A 27 -3.09 26.34 3.41
CA ILE A 27 -2.69 27.69 3.00
C ILE A 27 -1.79 27.64 1.76
N ARG A 28 -0.84 26.70 1.73
CA ARG A 28 0.15 26.56 0.67
C ARG A 28 0.45 25.10 0.37
N LEU A 29 0.62 24.77 -0.91
CA LEU A 29 0.99 23.45 -1.38
C LEU A 29 2.12 23.55 -2.40
N ASP A 30 3.30 23.08 -2.04
CA ASP A 30 4.47 23.05 -2.92
C ASP A 30 4.77 21.60 -3.34
N ILE A 31 4.81 21.33 -4.64
CA ILE A 31 5.26 20.04 -5.19
C ILE A 31 6.70 20.19 -5.67
N ILE A 32 7.63 19.67 -4.88
CA ILE A 32 9.07 19.79 -5.13
C ILE A 32 9.51 18.72 -6.14
N GLN A 33 9.73 19.12 -7.39
CA GLN A 33 10.19 18.20 -8.45
C GLN A 33 11.71 17.96 -8.44
N ARG A 34 12.48 18.90 -7.89
CA ARG A 34 13.95 18.82 -7.77
C ARG A 34 14.34 19.24 -6.36
N GLN A 35 15.23 18.48 -5.73
CA GLN A 35 15.64 18.76 -4.35
C GLN A 35 16.29 20.15 -4.24
N PRO A 36 15.75 21.06 -3.41
CA PRO A 36 16.39 22.32 -3.11
C PRO A 36 17.68 22.11 -2.31
N PHE A 37 18.68 22.97 -2.55
CA PHE A 37 19.95 22.91 -1.82
C PHE A 37 19.78 23.19 -0.32
N ASP A 38 18.83 24.05 0.04
CA ASP A 38 18.51 24.43 1.41
C ASP A 38 17.43 23.57 2.06
N LEU A 39 17.10 22.44 1.44
CA LEU A 39 16.29 21.36 2.01
C LEU A 39 16.98 20.01 1.73
N PRO A 40 18.17 19.73 2.27
CA PRO A 40 18.78 18.40 2.14
C PRO A 40 17.89 17.30 2.73
N HIS A 41 17.67 16.22 1.97
CA HIS A 41 16.78 15.13 2.40
C HIS A 41 17.49 13.98 3.16
N PHE A 42 18.82 14.04 3.27
CA PHE A 42 19.69 13.10 4.01
C PHE A 42 19.41 11.61 3.78
N GLY A 43 18.98 11.24 2.58
CA GLY A 43 18.60 9.86 2.24
C GLY A 43 17.43 9.29 3.04
N GLY A 44 16.69 10.10 3.82
CA GLY A 44 15.59 9.65 4.68
C GLY A 44 15.97 9.44 6.14
N GLU A 45 17.17 9.87 6.60
CA GLU A 45 17.45 9.88 8.04
C GLU A 45 16.49 10.87 8.72
N ARG A 46 15.61 10.34 9.58
CA ARG A 46 14.40 11.03 10.03
C ARG A 46 14.70 12.31 10.82
N GLY A 47 15.72 12.28 11.68
CA GLY A 47 16.07 13.43 12.52
C GLY A 47 16.61 14.60 11.71
N ASN A 48 17.62 14.35 10.87
CA ASN A 48 18.22 15.36 10.02
C ASN A 48 17.22 15.90 8.98
N LEU A 49 16.35 15.04 8.44
CA LEU A 49 15.30 15.47 7.51
C LEU A 49 14.29 16.39 8.19
N LEU A 50 13.83 16.06 9.41
CA LEU A 50 12.94 16.92 10.18
C LEU A 50 13.61 18.27 10.43
N ASP A 51 14.83 18.28 10.97
CA ASP A 51 15.57 19.53 11.23
C ASP A 51 15.72 20.39 9.99
N SER A 52 16.06 19.79 8.85
CA SER A 52 16.17 20.52 7.59
C SER A 52 14.83 21.08 7.12
N PHE A 53 13.75 20.30 7.23
CA PHE A 53 12.43 20.77 6.82
C PHE A 53 11.92 21.89 7.73
N CYS A 54 12.10 21.75 9.04
CA CYS A 54 11.75 22.79 10.01
C CYS A 54 12.45 24.11 9.72
N ASN A 55 13.77 24.08 9.45
CA ASN A 55 14.52 25.26 9.07
C ASN A 55 14.04 25.86 7.73
N TYR A 56 13.78 25.00 6.74
CA TYR A 56 13.29 25.41 5.42
C TYR A 56 11.92 26.08 5.49
N ALA A 57 10.98 25.49 6.25
CA ALA A 57 9.63 26.00 6.45
C ALA A 57 9.66 27.31 7.24
N ASN A 58 10.38 27.35 8.37
CA ASN A 58 10.51 28.56 9.17
C ASN A 58 11.08 29.75 8.38
N ALA A 59 12.15 29.52 7.59
CA ALA A 59 12.77 30.58 6.79
C ALA A 59 11.85 31.18 5.71
N ARG A 60 10.75 30.50 5.38
CA ARG A 60 9.79 30.90 4.34
C ARG A 60 8.43 31.31 4.89
N ASN A 61 8.20 31.11 6.19
CA ASN A 61 6.94 31.45 6.83
C ASN A 61 6.87 32.98 6.99
N PRO A 62 5.90 33.67 6.35
CA PRO A 62 5.71 35.10 6.55
C PRO A 62 5.39 35.41 8.02
N PRO A 63 5.55 36.67 8.47
CA PRO A 63 5.11 37.06 9.81
C PRO A 63 3.60 36.85 9.99
N GLU A 64 3.15 36.64 11.22
CA GLU A 64 1.74 36.35 11.59
C GLU A 64 0.73 37.42 11.11
N ASN A 65 1.18 38.65 10.84
CA ASN A 65 0.31 39.70 10.33
C ASN A 65 -0.07 39.51 8.85
N ASP A 66 0.62 38.65 8.09
CA ASP A 66 0.24 38.25 6.74
C ASP A 66 -0.53 36.94 6.75
N ARG A 67 -1.74 37.00 7.31
CA ARG A 67 -2.64 35.86 7.53
C ARG A 67 -2.97 35.06 6.26
N SER A 68 -2.87 35.69 5.09
CA SER A 68 -3.13 35.04 3.80
C SER A 68 -2.05 34.04 3.38
N ARG A 69 -0.83 34.20 3.92
CA ARG A 69 0.34 33.40 3.53
C ARG A 69 1.08 32.78 4.72
N HIS A 70 0.83 33.22 5.94
CA HIS A 70 1.32 32.61 7.17
C HIS A 70 0.72 31.22 7.38
N TRP A 71 1.49 30.31 7.97
CA TRP A 71 1.01 28.99 8.38
C TRP A 71 1.48 28.65 9.78
N ASP A 72 0.63 27.97 10.55
CA ASP A 72 0.96 27.56 11.91
C ASP A 72 1.89 26.34 11.93
N ILE A 73 1.74 25.44 10.95
CA ILE A 73 2.46 24.18 10.86
C ILE A 73 2.86 23.85 9.42
N GLY A 74 4.07 23.31 9.25
CA GLY A 74 4.53 22.69 8.00
C GLY A 74 4.40 21.17 8.01
N LEU A 75 3.94 20.58 6.91
CA LEU A 75 3.91 19.12 6.71
C LEU A 75 4.74 18.73 5.47
N TYR A 76 5.79 17.95 5.66
CA TYR A 76 6.61 17.38 4.59
C TYR A 76 6.24 15.93 4.35
N VAL A 77 5.63 15.68 3.19
CA VAL A 77 5.24 14.34 2.77
C VAL A 77 6.30 13.78 1.82
N THR A 78 6.86 12.61 2.14
CA THR A 78 8.03 12.06 1.42
C THR A 78 7.86 10.62 0.96
N GLY A 79 8.40 10.30 -0.22
CA GLY A 79 8.49 8.92 -0.71
C GLY A 79 9.78 8.20 -0.29
N LEU A 80 10.55 8.77 0.63
CA LEU A 80 11.75 8.15 1.22
C LEU A 80 11.34 7.19 2.34
N ASP A 81 12.00 6.03 2.39
CA ASP A 81 11.96 5.08 3.51
C ASP A 81 12.70 5.69 4.70
N LEU A 82 11.94 6.24 5.64
CA LEU A 82 12.47 6.96 6.80
C LEU A 82 13.19 5.99 7.73
N TYR A 83 14.30 6.46 8.31
CA TYR A 83 15.08 5.62 9.20
C TYR A 83 15.81 6.40 10.28
N ALA A 84 16.15 5.72 11.36
CA ALA A 84 17.17 6.14 12.31
C ALA A 84 18.38 5.17 12.30
N VAL A 85 19.52 5.65 12.78
CA VAL A 85 20.70 4.81 13.00
C VAL A 85 20.78 4.45 14.49
N GLU A 86 20.58 3.18 14.80
CA GLU A 86 20.59 2.65 16.17
C GLU A 86 21.61 1.53 16.29
N ASN A 87 22.52 1.63 17.25
CA ASN A 87 23.61 0.67 17.44
C ASN A 87 24.39 0.35 16.14
N GLY A 88 24.56 1.37 15.28
CA GLY A 88 25.23 1.24 13.98
C GLY A 88 24.40 0.57 12.88
N ARG A 89 23.10 0.31 13.10
CA ARG A 89 22.19 -0.32 12.12
C ARG A 89 21.06 0.64 11.76
N ARG A 90 20.63 0.57 10.49
CA ARG A 90 19.46 1.29 9.98
C ARG A 90 18.19 0.65 10.53
N ASN A 91 17.35 1.42 11.23
CA ASN A 91 16.04 1.02 11.70
C ASN A 91 14.97 1.88 11.01
N GLY A 92 14.09 1.25 10.23
CA GLY A 92 13.01 1.90 9.46
C GLY A 92 11.62 1.73 10.08
N ALA A 93 11.52 1.46 11.38
CA ALA A 93 10.23 1.27 12.05
C ALA A 93 9.38 2.57 12.08
N THR A 94 10.02 3.73 12.01
CA THR A 94 9.40 5.04 12.16
C THR A 94 8.96 5.60 10.80
N MET A 95 7.65 5.73 10.58
CA MET A 95 7.07 6.22 9.32
C MET A 95 6.78 7.74 9.31
N GLY A 96 7.05 8.44 10.41
CA GLY A 96 6.85 9.88 10.57
C GLY A 96 7.72 10.42 11.70
N LEU A 97 7.86 11.74 11.81
CA LEU A 97 8.55 12.34 12.96
C LEU A 97 8.06 13.77 13.20
N ALA A 98 7.83 14.09 14.47
CA ALA A 98 7.53 15.43 14.94
C ALA A 98 8.18 15.74 16.29
N THR A 99 8.22 17.03 16.63
CA THR A 99 8.48 17.47 18.00
C THR A 99 7.19 17.49 18.80
N VAL A 100 7.22 17.14 20.08
CA VAL A 100 6.03 17.18 20.95
C VAL A 100 5.76 18.61 21.42
N GLY A 101 4.57 19.13 21.14
CA GLY A 101 4.13 20.46 21.58
C GLY A 101 4.79 21.64 20.84
N GLY A 102 5.44 21.37 19.70
CA GLY A 102 6.13 22.38 18.89
C GLY A 102 5.23 23.38 18.17
N ILE A 103 3.92 23.14 18.10
CA ILE A 103 2.97 24.05 17.47
C ILE A 103 3.03 25.45 18.11
N CYS A 104 2.89 26.49 17.28
CA CYS A 104 3.10 27.91 17.61
C CYS A 104 4.56 28.29 17.96
N ILE A 105 5.54 27.39 17.80
CA ILE A 105 6.96 27.72 17.98
C ILE A 105 7.63 27.63 16.60
N PRO A 106 8.02 28.75 15.96
CA PRO A 106 8.36 28.78 14.54
C PRO A 106 9.43 27.75 14.08
N ARG A 107 10.36 27.39 14.95
CA ARG A 107 11.41 26.40 14.65
C ARG A 107 10.97 24.94 14.79
N TYR A 108 9.86 24.68 15.47
CA TYR A 108 9.41 23.34 15.85
C TYR A 108 8.01 23.00 15.32
N SER A 109 7.31 23.94 14.68
CA SER A 109 5.99 23.72 14.08
C SER A 109 6.06 23.06 12.70
N CYS A 110 6.59 21.84 12.69
CA CYS A 110 6.93 21.10 11.49
C CYS A 110 6.81 19.59 11.74
N VAL A 111 6.38 18.87 10.71
CA VAL A 111 6.12 17.43 10.73
C VAL A 111 6.63 16.81 9.44
N ILE A 112 7.19 15.59 9.51
CA ILE A 112 7.48 14.77 8.33
C ILE A 112 6.66 13.47 8.38
N ALA A 113 6.18 13.01 7.22
CA ALA A 113 5.42 11.76 7.11
C ALA A 113 5.71 11.04 5.78
N GLU A 114 5.78 9.72 5.82
CA GLU A 114 5.93 8.87 4.64
C GLU A 114 4.66 8.81 3.80
N LEU A 115 4.78 8.90 2.48
CA LEU A 115 3.75 8.58 1.48
C LEU A 115 4.38 7.99 0.23
N GLY A 116 3.88 6.84 -0.22
CA GLY A 116 4.39 6.18 -1.42
C GLY A 116 5.69 5.40 -1.17
N VAL A 117 5.99 5.01 0.06
CA VAL A 117 7.23 4.31 0.40
C VAL A 117 7.17 2.85 0.01
N THR A 118 8.26 2.38 -0.58
CA THR A 118 8.47 0.97 -0.92
C THR A 118 9.84 0.54 -0.40
N ASP A 119 10.01 -0.75 -0.09
CA ASP A 119 11.33 -1.27 0.26
C ASP A 119 12.28 -1.29 -0.96
N GLN A 120 13.49 -1.78 -0.76
CA GLN A 120 14.51 -1.90 -1.82
C GLN A 120 14.10 -2.84 -2.96
N LEU A 121 13.15 -3.75 -2.69
CA LEU A 121 12.54 -4.66 -3.64
C LEU A 121 11.15 -4.18 -4.11
N GLY A 122 10.86 -2.88 -3.97
CA GLY A 122 9.64 -2.27 -4.46
C GLY A 122 8.37 -2.66 -3.68
N LYS A 123 8.49 -3.48 -2.62
CA LYS A 123 7.33 -3.91 -1.83
C LYS A 123 6.70 -2.70 -1.16
N PRO A 124 5.39 -2.48 -1.31
CA PRO A 124 4.73 -1.36 -0.68
C PRO A 124 4.66 -1.54 0.83
N TYR A 125 5.10 -0.52 1.56
CA TYR A 125 4.70 -0.36 2.96
C TYR A 125 3.22 0.06 3.02
N PRO A 126 2.55 -0.06 4.18
CA PRO A 126 1.22 0.55 4.36
C PRO A 126 1.23 2.05 4.01
N SER A 127 2.31 2.76 4.34
CA SER A 127 2.56 4.17 3.96
C SER A 127 2.67 4.40 2.45
N ALA A 128 2.72 3.35 1.60
CA ALA A 128 2.62 3.50 0.15
C ALA A 128 1.28 4.06 -0.33
N GLY A 129 0.22 3.88 0.47
CA GLY A 129 -1.14 4.33 0.20
C GLY A 129 -1.67 5.33 1.24
N PHE A 130 -2.99 5.35 1.44
CA PHE A 130 -3.63 6.31 2.34
C PHE A 130 -3.47 6.00 3.84
N THR A 131 -2.83 4.89 4.25
CA THR A 131 -2.39 4.74 5.66
C THR A 131 -1.53 5.93 6.10
N SER A 132 -0.80 6.54 5.17
CA SER A 132 -0.05 7.79 5.36
C SER A 132 -0.88 8.93 5.98
N VAL A 133 -2.20 8.99 5.73
CA VAL A 133 -3.10 9.99 6.37
C VAL A 133 -3.06 9.88 7.89
N TYR A 134 -3.09 8.66 8.40
CA TYR A 134 -3.08 8.42 9.83
C TYR A 134 -1.71 8.64 10.44
N ILE A 135 -0.63 8.36 9.68
CA ILE A 135 0.74 8.69 10.08
C ILE A 135 0.87 10.20 10.23
N ALA A 136 0.47 11.00 9.24
CA ALA A 136 0.52 12.45 9.37
C ALA A 136 -0.38 12.98 10.50
N ALA A 137 -1.55 12.38 10.72
CA ALA A 137 -2.42 12.77 11.83
C ALA A 137 -1.76 12.51 13.20
N HIS A 138 -1.10 11.35 13.37
CA HIS A 138 -0.32 11.01 14.55
C HIS A 138 0.78 12.04 14.82
N GLU A 139 1.59 12.34 13.80
CA GLU A 139 2.70 13.29 13.97
C GLU A 139 2.24 14.73 14.21
N ILE A 140 1.13 15.16 13.60
CA ILE A 140 0.49 16.44 13.94
C ILE A 140 0.01 16.41 15.40
N GLY A 141 -0.47 15.26 15.89
CA GLY A 141 -0.90 15.05 17.26
C GLY A 141 0.24 15.28 18.25
N HIS A 142 1.42 14.70 17.97
CA HIS A 142 2.65 15.02 18.70
C HIS A 142 2.90 16.52 18.70
N ASN A 143 2.87 17.20 17.55
CA ASN A 143 3.13 18.64 17.48
C ASN A 143 2.14 19.51 18.25
N LEU A 144 0.88 19.08 18.33
CA LEU A 144 -0.15 19.68 19.19
C LEU A 144 0.10 19.43 20.69
N GLY A 145 0.95 18.47 21.04
CA GLY A 145 1.35 18.16 22.42
C GLY A 145 0.82 16.83 22.94
N MET A 146 0.25 15.99 22.07
CA MET A 146 -0.24 14.67 22.47
C MET A 146 0.96 13.71 22.59
N PRO A 147 1.23 13.11 23.76
CA PRO A 147 2.18 12.02 23.85
C PRO A 147 1.57 10.74 23.25
N HIS A 148 2.38 9.71 23.09
CA HIS A 148 1.85 8.38 22.83
C HIS A 148 0.91 7.91 23.93
N ASP A 149 -0.07 7.11 23.56
CA ASP A 149 -0.86 6.36 24.54
C ASP A 149 0.05 5.39 25.31
N SER A 150 -0.21 5.19 26.60
CA SER A 150 0.63 4.48 27.58
C SER A 150 1.96 5.13 27.97
N SER A 151 2.39 6.21 27.31
CA SER A 151 3.58 6.97 27.70
C SER A 151 3.27 7.94 28.85
N ASP A 152 3.57 7.51 30.08
CA ASP A 152 3.29 8.25 31.32
C ASP A 152 1.82 8.68 31.47
N ASN A 153 0.90 7.94 30.86
CA ASN A 153 -0.55 8.16 30.93
C ASN A 153 -1.34 6.85 31.05
N ALA A 154 -2.63 6.96 31.36
CA ALA A 154 -3.50 5.81 31.67
C ALA A 154 -4.16 5.16 30.44
N CYS A 155 -3.90 5.64 29.22
CA CYS A 155 -4.55 5.11 28.02
C CYS A 155 -3.89 3.80 27.54
N PRO A 156 -4.67 2.87 26.96
CA PRO A 156 -4.12 1.65 26.39
C PRO A 156 -3.11 1.96 25.29
N ARG A 157 -2.01 1.21 25.25
CA ARG A 157 -0.92 1.37 24.27
C ARG A 157 -1.43 1.34 22.82
N ASP A 158 -2.32 0.41 22.50
CA ASP A 158 -2.73 0.10 21.12
C ASP A 158 -4.20 0.44 20.84
N GLY A 159 -4.54 0.60 19.55
CA GLY A 159 -5.91 0.77 19.06
C GLY A 159 -6.35 2.22 18.78
N TYR A 160 -5.46 3.19 18.96
CA TYR A 160 -5.75 4.62 18.83
C TYR A 160 -4.75 5.31 17.90
N ILE A 161 -5.11 6.50 17.41
CA ILE A 161 -4.24 7.25 16.48
C ILE A 161 -2.86 7.52 17.09
N MET A 162 -2.77 7.75 18.41
CA MET A 162 -1.52 8.01 19.14
C MET A 162 -0.85 6.76 19.72
N SER A 163 -1.23 5.55 19.27
CA SER A 163 -0.52 4.32 19.63
C SER A 163 0.93 4.33 19.12
N PRO A 164 1.94 3.89 19.92
CA PRO A 164 3.35 3.90 19.52
C PRO A 164 3.66 2.99 18.32
N SER A 165 2.94 1.88 18.21
CA SER A 165 2.98 0.95 17.09
C SER A 165 1.74 1.11 16.25
N ARG A 166 1.90 1.06 14.93
CA ARG A 166 0.78 1.08 13.99
C ARG A 166 0.67 -0.24 13.25
N GLY A 167 -0.47 -0.89 13.40
CA GLY A 167 -0.80 -2.07 12.61
C GLY A 167 -1.26 -1.71 11.19
N VAL A 168 -1.69 -2.74 10.46
CA VAL A 168 -2.42 -2.58 9.19
C VAL A 168 -3.93 -2.61 9.38
N ARG A 169 -4.42 -2.73 10.62
CA ARG A 169 -5.85 -2.83 10.96
C ARG A 169 -6.15 -1.88 12.11
N GLY A 170 -7.10 -0.97 11.92
CA GLY A 170 -7.60 -0.11 13.01
C GLY A 170 -6.83 1.19 13.23
N GLU A 171 -6.82 1.65 14.49
CA GLU A 171 -6.28 2.94 14.95
C GLU A 171 -6.86 4.18 14.22
N THR A 172 -8.17 4.22 14.09
CA THR A 172 -8.92 5.29 13.38
C THR A 172 -9.55 6.32 14.32
N ILE A 173 -9.38 6.16 15.64
CA ILE A 173 -9.98 6.99 16.67
C ILE A 173 -8.91 7.48 17.67
N TRP A 174 -9.21 8.57 18.36
CA TRP A 174 -8.38 9.16 19.41
C TRP A 174 -8.70 8.58 20.79
N SER A 175 -7.69 8.49 21.66
CA SER A 175 -7.85 8.05 23.04
C SER A 175 -8.43 9.17 23.93
N ALA A 176 -8.81 8.82 25.17
CA ALA A 176 -9.22 9.81 26.15
C ALA A 176 -8.06 10.76 26.56
N CYS A 177 -6.82 10.29 26.46
CA CYS A 177 -5.62 11.07 26.79
C CYS A 177 -5.34 12.11 25.70
N SER A 178 -5.43 11.71 24.42
CA SER A 178 -5.35 12.67 23.31
C SER A 178 -6.45 13.73 23.38
N ARG A 179 -7.69 13.31 23.72
CA ARG A 179 -8.82 14.23 23.94
C ARG A 179 -8.51 15.27 25.01
N GLN A 180 -7.99 14.85 26.16
CA GLN A 180 -7.66 15.76 27.26
C GLN A 180 -6.66 16.84 26.84
N VAL A 181 -5.64 16.48 26.05
CA VAL A 181 -4.70 17.46 25.50
C VAL A 181 -5.42 18.40 24.53
N ALA A 182 -6.22 17.85 23.60
CA ALA A 182 -6.93 18.63 22.59
C ALA A 182 -7.88 19.69 23.20
N GLU A 183 -8.59 19.34 24.28
CA GLU A 183 -9.50 20.24 25.00
C GLU A 183 -8.79 21.45 25.64
N THR A 184 -7.47 21.38 25.84
CA THR A 184 -6.67 22.48 26.41
C THR A 184 -6.01 23.39 25.37
N LEU A 185 -6.07 23.03 24.08
CA LEU A 185 -5.36 23.76 23.02
C LEU A 185 -5.81 25.21 22.91
N SER A 186 -7.10 25.49 23.12
CA SER A 186 -7.63 26.85 23.03
C SER A 186 -7.07 27.81 24.09
N GLN A 187 -6.58 27.29 25.22
CA GLN A 187 -5.92 28.11 26.24
C GLN A 187 -4.40 28.15 26.06
N THR A 188 -3.80 27.08 25.54
CA THR A 188 -2.34 26.91 25.52
C THR A 188 -1.69 27.29 24.19
N LYS A 189 -2.43 27.28 23.07
CA LYS A 189 -1.91 27.44 21.70
C LYS A 189 -2.66 28.54 20.94
N ILE A 190 -2.34 29.80 21.27
CA ILE A 190 -3.06 30.99 20.79
C ILE A 190 -2.98 31.18 19.27
N CYS A 191 -1.92 30.71 18.60
CA CYS A 191 -1.79 30.84 17.13
C CYS A 191 -2.86 30.06 16.35
N LEU A 192 -3.56 29.12 16.98
CA LEU A 192 -4.61 28.31 16.33
C LEU A 192 -6.00 28.95 16.38
N LEU A 193 -6.14 30.12 17.02
CA LEU A 193 -7.44 30.73 17.33
C LEU A 193 -7.96 31.68 16.25
N ASP A 194 -7.10 32.17 15.35
CA ASP A 194 -7.54 33.01 14.24
C ASP A 194 -8.10 32.20 13.08
N GLN A 195 -8.87 32.88 12.23
CA GLN A 195 -9.45 32.27 11.05
C GLN A 195 -8.54 32.48 9.83
N PRO A 196 -8.29 31.44 9.04
CA PRO A 196 -7.54 31.57 7.81
C PRO A 196 -8.31 32.43 6.80
N GLU A 197 -7.59 33.26 6.05
CA GLU A 197 -8.21 34.08 5.00
C GLU A 197 -8.82 33.21 3.87
N PRO A 198 -9.83 33.73 3.13
CA PRO A 198 -10.55 32.96 2.13
C PRO A 198 -9.65 32.27 1.10
N ARG A 199 -9.86 30.97 0.95
CA ARG A 199 -9.01 30.05 0.20
C ARG A 199 -8.98 30.38 -1.30
N ASN A 200 -7.80 30.24 -1.92
CA ASN A 200 -7.72 30.06 -3.36
C ASN A 200 -8.45 28.74 -3.72
N ALA A 201 -9.42 28.79 -4.63
CA ALA A 201 -10.25 27.64 -5.01
C ALA A 201 -9.45 26.39 -5.42
N SER A 202 -8.21 26.56 -5.88
CA SER A 202 -7.32 25.46 -6.26
C SER A 202 -6.85 24.58 -5.09
N ASN A 203 -6.77 25.12 -3.87
CA ASN A 203 -6.28 24.41 -2.67
C ASN A 203 -7.42 23.99 -1.73
N ASP A 204 -8.67 24.17 -2.15
CA ASP A 204 -9.81 23.87 -1.31
C ASP A 204 -10.09 22.37 -1.23
N HIS A 205 -9.60 21.75 -0.15
CA HIS A 205 -9.87 20.36 0.17
C HIS A 205 -11.24 20.15 0.83
N SER A 206 -11.91 21.21 1.32
CA SER A 206 -13.23 21.07 1.98
C SER A 206 -14.33 20.58 1.03
N ARG A 207 -14.08 20.62 -0.29
CA ARG A 207 -14.94 20.02 -1.33
C ARG A 207 -15.31 18.55 -1.05
N TYR A 208 -14.47 17.83 -0.30
CA TYR A 208 -14.70 16.43 0.08
C TYR A 208 -15.60 16.28 1.32
N ARG A 209 -15.81 17.33 2.11
CA ARG A 209 -16.65 17.35 3.32
C ARG A 209 -16.32 16.24 4.31
N ASP A 210 -15.03 15.98 4.49
CA ASP A 210 -14.47 14.90 5.32
C ASP A 210 -14.71 13.48 4.79
N LEU A 211 -15.20 13.38 3.55
CA LEU A 211 -15.55 12.10 2.90
C LEU A 211 -14.71 11.87 1.63
N PRO A 212 -13.37 11.90 1.71
CA PRO A 212 -12.52 11.77 0.52
C PRO A 212 -12.71 10.42 -0.19
N GLY A 213 -13.14 9.38 0.52
CA GLY A 213 -13.43 8.04 -0.01
C GLY A 213 -14.59 7.99 -1.03
N ARG A 214 -15.45 9.00 -1.08
CA ARG A 214 -16.50 9.10 -2.13
C ARG A 214 -15.92 9.38 -3.52
N GLU A 215 -14.79 10.09 -3.60
CA GLU A 215 -14.05 10.31 -4.86
C GLU A 215 -12.88 9.31 -5.02
N TRP A 216 -12.22 8.99 -3.90
CA TRP A 216 -11.16 8.00 -3.80
C TRP A 216 -11.72 6.68 -3.28
N ASN A 217 -12.55 6.04 -4.09
CA ASN A 217 -13.15 4.75 -3.75
C ASN A 217 -12.09 3.66 -3.47
N ALA A 218 -12.53 2.53 -2.92
CA ALA A 218 -11.65 1.43 -2.50
C ALA A 218 -10.68 0.98 -3.62
N LYS A 219 -11.17 0.86 -4.86
CA LYS A 219 -10.31 0.54 -6.03
C LYS A 219 -9.19 1.56 -6.22
N ARG A 220 -9.50 2.87 -6.23
CA ARG A 220 -8.49 3.93 -6.38
C ARG A 220 -7.48 3.96 -5.24
N GLN A 221 -7.88 3.55 -4.04
CA GLN A 221 -6.96 3.39 -2.92
C GLN A 221 -5.99 2.23 -3.16
N CYS A 222 -6.46 1.10 -3.71
CA CYS A 222 -5.60 -0.01 -4.13
C CYS A 222 -4.68 0.34 -5.31
N GLU A 223 -5.18 1.09 -6.30
CA GLU A 223 -4.37 1.59 -7.42
C GLU A 223 -3.22 2.49 -6.92
N LEU A 224 -3.48 3.31 -5.91
CA LEU A 224 -2.46 4.15 -5.29
C LEU A 224 -1.43 3.32 -4.53
N LEU A 225 -1.87 2.41 -3.66
CA LEU A 225 -0.99 1.54 -2.86
C LEU A 225 -0.05 0.72 -3.74
N LEU A 226 -0.59 0.06 -4.76
CA LEU A 226 0.16 -0.86 -5.62
C LEU A 226 0.84 -0.15 -6.80
N ARG A 227 0.51 1.12 -7.05
CA ARG A 227 0.93 1.89 -8.23
C ARG A 227 0.56 1.21 -9.53
N ASP A 228 -0.62 0.60 -9.55
CA ASP A 228 -1.10 -0.22 -10.65
C ASP A 228 -2.57 0.08 -10.94
N LYS A 229 -2.88 0.46 -12.19
CA LYS A 229 -4.25 0.80 -12.61
C LYS A 229 -5.17 -0.41 -12.69
N ASP A 230 -4.59 -1.60 -12.76
CA ASP A 230 -5.31 -2.86 -12.79
C ASP A 230 -5.50 -3.46 -11.40
N ALA A 231 -5.02 -2.77 -10.34
CA ALA A 231 -5.31 -3.14 -8.97
C ALA A 231 -6.81 -3.05 -8.66
N ASP A 232 -7.27 -3.97 -7.82
CA ASP A 232 -8.65 -4.03 -7.35
C ASP A 232 -8.71 -4.51 -5.89
N VAL A 233 -9.91 -4.46 -5.33
CA VAL A 233 -10.20 -4.80 -3.95
C VAL A 233 -10.53 -6.29 -3.84
N VAL A 234 -9.84 -7.00 -2.96
CA VAL A 234 -10.10 -8.44 -2.69
C VAL A 234 -11.49 -8.60 -2.06
N THR A 235 -11.76 -7.80 -1.03
CA THR A 235 -13.04 -7.80 -0.31
C THR A 235 -13.33 -6.43 0.30
N LEU A 236 -14.61 -6.04 0.27
CA LEU A 236 -15.09 -4.86 1.01
C LEU A 236 -15.47 -5.19 2.46
N HIS A 237 -15.56 -6.48 2.80
CA HIS A 237 -15.74 -6.90 4.18
C HIS A 237 -14.58 -6.38 5.04
N GLU A 238 -14.90 -5.71 6.14
CA GLU A 238 -13.94 -5.05 7.04
C GLU A 238 -13.02 -4.00 6.38
N ALA A 239 -13.32 -3.53 5.16
CA ALA A 239 -12.48 -2.56 4.45
C ALA A 239 -12.29 -1.25 5.23
N CYS A 240 -13.27 -0.84 6.04
CA CYS A 240 -13.14 0.33 6.89
C CYS A 240 -12.08 0.17 7.99
N GLN A 241 -11.73 -1.06 8.38
CA GLN A 241 -10.66 -1.33 9.35
C GLN A 241 -9.34 -1.65 8.64
N SER A 242 -9.40 -2.39 7.53
CA SER A 242 -8.24 -2.74 6.73
C SER A 242 -8.64 -3.16 5.31
N LEU A 243 -8.36 -2.31 4.34
CA LEU A 243 -8.63 -2.55 2.93
C LEU A 243 -7.60 -3.53 2.37
N GLN A 244 -8.08 -4.58 1.70
CA GLN A 244 -7.25 -5.58 1.03
C GLN A 244 -7.22 -5.35 -0.47
N CYS A 245 -6.02 -5.29 -1.02
CA CYS A 245 -5.74 -4.95 -2.40
C CYS A 245 -4.97 -6.07 -3.11
N GLU A 246 -5.33 -6.34 -4.35
CA GLU A 246 -4.64 -7.26 -5.25
C GLU A 246 -4.41 -6.60 -6.61
N THR A 247 -3.56 -7.21 -7.44
CA THR A 247 -3.40 -6.84 -8.84
C THR A 247 -3.09 -8.09 -9.65
N PRO A 248 -3.57 -8.22 -10.91
CA PRO A 248 -3.21 -9.33 -11.78
C PRO A 248 -1.70 -9.43 -12.07
N HIS A 249 -0.93 -8.36 -11.85
CA HIS A 249 0.52 -8.34 -12.13
C HIS A 249 1.39 -8.79 -10.96
N ARG A 250 0.81 -9.03 -9.78
CA ARG A 250 1.53 -9.47 -8.58
C ARG A 250 0.79 -10.62 -7.94
N SER A 251 1.53 -11.54 -7.33
CA SER A 251 0.94 -12.65 -6.60
C SER A 251 0.63 -12.23 -5.16
N GLY A 252 -0.48 -12.74 -4.62
CA GLY A 252 -0.92 -12.44 -3.25
C GLY A 252 -1.64 -11.11 -3.11
N TYR A 253 -1.90 -10.71 -1.87
CA TYR A 253 -2.63 -9.48 -1.54
C TYR A 253 -1.84 -8.56 -0.61
N TYR A 254 -2.28 -7.32 -0.49
CA TYR A 254 -1.64 -6.27 0.29
C TYR A 254 -2.69 -5.53 1.13
N PHE A 255 -2.36 -5.22 2.37
CA PHE A 255 -3.16 -4.36 3.22
C PHE A 255 -2.83 -2.89 2.95
N ALA A 256 -3.86 -2.07 2.75
CA ALA A 256 -3.76 -0.63 2.54
C ALA A 256 -4.01 0.20 3.81
N GLY A 257 -4.27 -0.47 4.94
CA GLY A 257 -4.81 0.12 6.16
C GLY A 257 -6.31 0.43 6.07
N PRO A 258 -6.86 1.15 7.05
CA PRO A 258 -8.27 1.52 7.06
C PRO A 258 -8.66 2.32 5.81
N ALA A 259 -9.75 1.94 5.14
CA ALA A 259 -10.27 2.71 4.02
C ALA A 259 -10.67 4.13 4.45
N LEU A 260 -10.48 5.10 3.55
CA LEU A 260 -10.84 6.50 3.79
C LEU A 260 -12.33 6.66 4.13
N ASP A 261 -12.65 7.63 4.99
CA ASP A 261 -14.04 8.00 5.28
C ASP A 261 -14.79 8.38 3.98
N GLY A 262 -16.02 7.87 3.86
CA GLY A 262 -16.83 7.97 2.63
C GLY A 262 -16.60 6.84 1.62
N THR A 263 -15.68 5.92 1.88
CA THR A 263 -15.53 4.71 1.05
C THR A 263 -16.73 3.80 1.26
N GLN A 264 -17.38 3.37 0.19
CA GLN A 264 -18.47 2.40 0.30
C GLN A 264 -17.95 1.05 0.79
N CYS A 265 -18.55 0.53 1.85
CA CYS A 265 -18.19 -0.76 2.45
C CYS A 265 -19.26 -1.84 2.25
N ASP A 266 -20.51 -1.43 2.05
CA ASP A 266 -21.67 -2.27 1.77
C ASP A 266 -22.71 -1.46 0.97
N PRO A 267 -23.73 -2.09 0.36
CA PRO A 267 -24.86 -1.37 -0.22
C PRO A 267 -25.50 -0.41 0.81
N GLY A 268 -25.60 0.87 0.45
CA GLY A 268 -26.17 1.91 1.33
C GLY A 268 -25.34 2.27 2.57
N LYS A 269 -24.11 1.76 2.69
CA LYS A 269 -23.21 2.05 3.82
C LYS A 269 -21.85 2.55 3.36
N GLU A 270 -21.22 3.37 4.17
CA GLU A 270 -19.87 3.89 3.93
C GLU A 270 -19.03 3.90 5.21
N CYS A 271 -17.72 4.03 5.04
CA CYS A 271 -16.78 4.12 6.15
C CYS A 271 -16.89 5.47 6.85
N ARG A 272 -16.94 5.41 8.18
CA ARG A 272 -16.88 6.54 9.12
C ARG A 272 -16.09 6.14 10.35
N GLY A 273 -14.97 6.80 10.64
CA GLY A 273 -14.16 6.49 11.82
C GLY A 273 -13.77 5.01 11.91
N GLY A 274 -13.46 4.38 10.77
CA GLY A 274 -13.12 2.96 10.67
C GLY A 274 -14.29 1.97 10.79
N LYS A 275 -15.54 2.44 10.89
CA LYS A 275 -16.75 1.59 10.94
C LYS A 275 -17.57 1.71 9.66
N CYS A 276 -18.18 0.60 9.25
CA CYS A 276 -19.12 0.58 8.14
C CYS A 276 -20.51 0.98 8.64
N VAL A 277 -20.98 2.19 8.29
CA VAL A 277 -22.23 2.76 8.82
C VAL A 277 -23.21 3.14 7.71
N PRO A 278 -24.54 3.12 7.97
CA PRO A 278 -25.54 3.57 7.00
C PRO A 278 -25.39 5.05 6.63
N VAL A 279 -25.67 5.40 5.38
CA VAL A 279 -25.68 6.79 4.91
C VAL A 279 -27.04 7.44 5.21
N PRO A 280 -27.11 8.52 6.02
CA PRO A 280 -28.34 9.31 6.14
C PRO A 280 -28.60 10.01 4.81
N GLU A 281 -29.82 9.91 4.27
CA GLU A 281 -30.25 10.42 2.94
C GLU A 281 -29.98 9.53 1.72
N THR A 282 -30.51 8.31 1.72
CA THR A 282 -31.03 7.75 0.47
C THR A 282 -32.48 7.31 0.69
N PRO A 283 -33.45 7.73 -0.17
CA PRO A 283 -34.74 7.06 -0.21
C PRO A 283 -34.44 5.59 -0.49
N GLU A 284 -35.13 4.69 0.21
CA GLU A 284 -34.99 3.23 0.12
C GLU A 284 -34.55 2.83 -1.29
N ILE A 285 -33.26 2.55 -1.47
CA ILE A 285 -32.77 1.95 -2.69
C ILE A 285 -33.35 0.55 -2.63
N SER A 286 -34.42 0.33 -3.39
CA SER A 286 -35.00 -0.99 -3.60
C SER A 286 -33.86 -1.99 -3.81
N ASP A 287 -33.88 -3.07 -3.05
CA ASP A 287 -32.93 -4.18 -2.95
C ASP A 287 -32.79 -4.99 -4.27
N SER A 288 -32.67 -4.34 -5.44
CA SER A 288 -32.93 -5.01 -6.71
C SER A 288 -32.32 -4.39 -7.97
N GLN A 289 -31.20 -3.67 -7.92
CA GLN A 289 -30.39 -3.47 -9.13
C GLN A 289 -28.97 -3.94 -8.90
N LYS A 290 -28.76 -5.23 -9.21
CA LYS A 290 -27.43 -5.82 -9.33
C LYS A 290 -26.59 -4.97 -10.27
N GLY A 291 -25.40 -4.59 -9.83
CA GLY A 291 -24.38 -3.98 -10.69
C GLY A 291 -24.21 -4.78 -11.98
N SER A 292 -24.12 -4.08 -13.11
CA SER A 292 -23.89 -4.67 -14.42
C SER A 292 -22.44 -4.48 -14.82
N TRP A 293 -21.82 -5.53 -15.34
CA TRP A 293 -20.51 -5.41 -15.96
C TRP A 293 -20.56 -4.46 -17.16
N SER A 294 -19.62 -3.52 -17.24
CA SER A 294 -19.36 -2.78 -18.48
C SER A 294 -18.98 -3.74 -19.61
N GLU A 295 -19.05 -3.25 -20.85
CA GLU A 295 -18.43 -3.95 -21.97
C GLU A 295 -16.93 -4.18 -21.73
N TRP A 296 -16.43 -5.30 -22.23
CA TRP A 296 -15.01 -5.62 -22.18
C TRP A 296 -14.23 -4.67 -23.09
N LYS A 297 -13.25 -3.99 -22.52
CA LYS A 297 -12.25 -3.24 -23.26
C LYS A 297 -11.03 -4.13 -23.47
N GLU A 298 -10.79 -4.52 -24.71
CA GLU A 298 -9.65 -5.35 -25.10
C GLU A 298 -8.41 -4.49 -25.39
N GLY A 299 -7.26 -4.96 -24.95
CA GLY A 299 -5.95 -4.42 -25.27
C GLY A 299 -5.36 -5.00 -26.56
N SER A 300 -4.19 -4.48 -26.93
CA SER A 300 -3.42 -4.98 -28.07
C SER A 300 -2.78 -6.35 -27.77
N CYS A 301 -2.63 -7.17 -28.81
CA CYS A 301 -1.91 -8.44 -28.75
C CYS A 301 -0.41 -8.19 -28.48
N SER A 302 0.16 -8.88 -27.50
CA SER A 302 1.58 -8.95 -27.16
C SER A 302 2.07 -10.40 -27.24
N SER A 303 3.36 -10.61 -27.45
CA SER A 303 3.95 -11.96 -27.49
C SER A 303 5.42 -11.92 -27.07
N GLY A 304 5.86 -12.97 -26.37
CA GLY A 304 7.28 -13.23 -26.10
C GLY A 304 8.05 -13.77 -27.31
N CYS A 305 7.37 -14.10 -28.41
CA CYS A 305 7.93 -14.73 -29.60
C CYS A 305 8.72 -16.01 -29.32
N LEU A 306 8.17 -16.85 -28.44
CA LEU A 306 8.73 -18.13 -28.03
C LEU A 306 8.24 -19.27 -28.95
N GLN A 307 9.06 -20.31 -29.07
CA GLN A 307 8.69 -21.49 -29.86
C GLN A 307 7.39 -22.13 -29.35
N LYS A 308 6.57 -22.64 -30.28
CA LYS A 308 5.23 -23.23 -30.03
C LYS A 308 4.20 -22.33 -29.31
N SER A 309 4.58 -21.10 -28.96
CA SER A 309 3.77 -20.18 -28.17
C SER A 309 2.87 -19.31 -29.04
N LYS A 310 1.87 -18.69 -28.42
CA LYS A 310 0.94 -17.72 -29.04
C LYS A 310 1.16 -16.34 -28.41
N GLY A 311 0.48 -15.34 -28.97
CA GLY A 311 0.35 -14.06 -28.30
C GLY A 311 -0.76 -14.09 -27.27
N ALA A 312 -0.79 -13.08 -26.41
CA ALA A 312 -1.87 -12.82 -25.48
C ALA A 312 -2.30 -11.35 -25.55
N ARG A 313 -3.56 -11.09 -25.20
CA ARG A 313 -4.12 -9.75 -25.06
C ARG A 313 -4.96 -9.69 -23.80
N THR A 314 -4.83 -8.61 -23.06
CA THR A 314 -5.61 -8.39 -21.84
C THR A 314 -6.97 -7.82 -22.22
N ARG A 315 -7.98 -8.07 -21.41
CA ARG A 315 -9.27 -7.37 -21.49
C ARG A 315 -9.74 -7.01 -20.09
N ARG A 316 -10.42 -5.87 -19.98
CA ARG A 316 -10.86 -5.28 -18.71
C ARG A 316 -12.31 -4.86 -18.79
N ARG A 317 -13.03 -5.01 -17.69
CA ARG A 317 -14.37 -4.45 -17.50
C ARG A 317 -14.49 -3.93 -16.07
N PHE A 318 -15.38 -2.99 -15.85
CA PHE A 318 -15.65 -2.43 -14.55
C PHE A 318 -17.11 -2.68 -14.19
N CYS A 319 -17.37 -2.89 -12.90
CA CYS A 319 -18.74 -3.04 -12.42
C CYS A 319 -19.40 -1.66 -12.45
N GLU A 320 -20.37 -1.47 -13.34
CA GLU A 320 -21.15 -0.23 -13.40
C GLU A 320 -22.30 -0.34 -12.40
N ASN A 321 -22.40 0.64 -11.52
CA ASN A 321 -23.58 0.87 -10.70
C ASN A 321 -24.12 2.26 -11.05
N LYS A 322 -25.39 2.35 -11.47
CA LYS A 322 -25.98 3.62 -11.92
C LYS A 322 -26.05 4.67 -10.79
N ASN A 323 -25.97 4.22 -9.54
CA ASN A 323 -25.75 5.06 -8.36
C ASN A 323 -24.32 4.84 -7.85
N ARG A 324 -23.56 5.93 -7.73
CA ARG A 324 -22.11 5.98 -7.47
C ARG A 324 -21.63 4.99 -6.41
N GLY A 325 -20.55 4.29 -6.73
CA GLY A 325 -19.76 3.48 -5.79
C GLY A 325 -19.96 1.99 -6.01
N THR A 326 -18.88 1.28 -6.29
CA THR A 326 -18.91 -0.16 -6.54
C THR A 326 -18.90 -0.92 -5.22
N ALA A 327 -19.98 -1.64 -4.95
CA ALA A 327 -19.99 -2.76 -4.02
C ALA A 327 -20.59 -4.00 -4.71
N ARG A 328 -19.69 -4.91 -5.09
CA ARG A 328 -19.83 -6.38 -5.13
C ARG A 328 -21.05 -7.10 -5.75
N ASP A 329 -21.92 -6.47 -6.52
CA ASP A 329 -23.00 -7.21 -7.20
C ASP A 329 -22.57 -7.91 -8.51
N CYS A 330 -21.48 -7.46 -9.12
CA CYS A 330 -20.98 -8.08 -10.34
C CYS A 330 -20.19 -9.36 -10.03
N LYS A 331 -20.78 -10.52 -10.28
CA LYS A 331 -20.08 -11.82 -10.19
C LYS A 331 -19.26 -12.07 -11.46
N GLY A 332 -18.01 -12.51 -11.30
CA GLY A 332 -17.10 -12.86 -12.41
C GLY A 332 -15.82 -12.03 -12.40
N LEU A 333 -14.97 -12.22 -13.41
CA LEU A 333 -13.68 -11.53 -13.49
C LEU A 333 -13.82 -10.09 -13.97
N TYR A 334 -13.05 -9.16 -13.39
CA TYR A 334 -12.85 -7.80 -13.91
C TYR A 334 -11.70 -7.71 -14.94
N TYR A 335 -10.80 -8.70 -14.91
CA TYR A 335 -9.61 -8.79 -15.75
C TYR A 335 -9.46 -10.21 -16.31
N ASP A 336 -9.14 -10.34 -17.59
CA ASP A 336 -8.93 -11.63 -18.26
C ASP A 336 -7.84 -11.51 -19.35
N VAL A 337 -7.20 -12.63 -19.66
CA VAL A 337 -6.16 -12.75 -20.68
C VAL A 337 -6.62 -13.72 -21.75
N LEU A 338 -6.72 -13.23 -22.98
CA LEU A 338 -7.11 -14.01 -24.16
C LEU A 338 -5.90 -14.30 -25.03
N LEU A 339 -5.85 -15.51 -25.59
CA LEU A 339 -4.84 -15.85 -26.59
C LEU A 339 -5.14 -15.15 -27.92
N CYS A 340 -4.09 -14.75 -28.62
CA CYS A 340 -4.16 -14.13 -29.93
C CYS A 340 -3.07 -14.66 -30.86
N LYS A 341 -3.30 -14.48 -32.16
CA LYS A 341 -2.38 -14.81 -33.23
C LYS A 341 -1.24 -13.78 -33.28
N ASP A 342 0.00 -14.25 -33.17
CA ASP A 342 1.19 -13.41 -33.04
C ASP A 342 2.11 -13.45 -34.27
N GLU A 343 1.71 -14.06 -35.39
CA GLU A 343 2.55 -14.22 -36.58
C GLU A 343 2.97 -12.88 -37.18
N LYS A 344 2.11 -11.86 -37.04
CA LYS A 344 2.42 -10.48 -37.48
C LYS A 344 3.39 -9.75 -36.55
N LEU A 345 3.46 -10.15 -35.27
CA LEU A 345 4.35 -9.59 -34.25
C LEU A 345 5.74 -10.25 -34.34
N CYS A 346 5.76 -11.57 -34.46
CA CYS A 346 6.95 -12.41 -34.39
C CYS A 346 7.50 -12.74 -35.78
N LYS A 347 8.06 -11.73 -36.45
CA LYS A 347 8.62 -11.86 -37.82
C LYS A 347 10.04 -12.48 -37.86
N LYS A 348 10.75 -12.48 -36.73
CA LYS A 348 12.10 -13.04 -36.59
C LYS A 348 12.05 -14.49 -36.12
N LYS A 349 13.19 -15.18 -36.17
CA LYS A 349 13.33 -16.54 -35.60
C LYS A 349 12.90 -16.53 -34.13
N ARG A 350 11.96 -17.42 -33.79
CA ARG A 350 11.45 -17.58 -32.43
C ARG A 350 12.52 -18.18 -31.52
N ARG A 351 12.59 -17.64 -30.30
CA ARG A 351 13.54 -18.05 -29.26
C ARG A 351 13.05 -19.34 -28.59
N THR A 352 13.97 -20.19 -28.13
CA THR A 352 13.58 -21.33 -27.30
C THR A 352 13.12 -20.85 -25.91
N ILE A 353 12.35 -21.69 -25.21
CA ILE A 353 11.94 -21.41 -23.83
C ILE A 353 13.17 -21.25 -22.92
N ASP A 354 14.14 -22.16 -23.02
CA ASP A 354 15.35 -22.15 -22.19
C ASP A 354 16.23 -20.91 -22.42
N GLU A 355 16.33 -20.45 -23.66
CA GLU A 355 17.06 -19.21 -24.00
C GLU A 355 16.37 -17.97 -23.39
N PHE A 356 15.04 -17.97 -23.30
CA PHE A 356 14.29 -16.91 -22.62
C PHE A 356 14.46 -16.98 -21.11
N ALA A 357 14.31 -18.17 -20.52
CA ALA A 357 14.51 -18.41 -19.10
C ALA A 357 15.93 -18.01 -18.66
N THR A 358 16.95 -18.41 -19.43
CA THR A 358 18.35 -18.06 -19.16
C THR A 358 18.59 -16.55 -19.23
N LEU A 359 18.00 -15.85 -20.21
CA LEU A 359 18.07 -14.39 -20.26
C LEU A 359 17.48 -13.76 -19.00
N LYS A 360 16.32 -14.24 -18.56
CA LYS A 360 15.62 -13.75 -17.37
C LYS A 360 16.39 -14.03 -16.09
N CYS A 361 16.93 -15.24 -15.92
CA CYS A 361 17.77 -15.58 -14.77
C CYS A 361 19.02 -14.70 -14.65
N ARG A 362 19.62 -14.32 -15.78
CA ARG A 362 20.73 -13.35 -15.78
C ARG A 362 20.29 -11.99 -15.23
N LEU A 363 19.13 -11.47 -15.66
CA LEU A 363 18.56 -10.22 -15.15
C LEU A 363 18.18 -10.33 -13.66
N PHE A 364 17.62 -11.47 -13.24
CA PHE A 364 17.29 -11.69 -11.84
C PHE A 364 18.54 -11.73 -10.97
N GLY A 365 19.62 -12.35 -11.44
CA GLY A 365 20.90 -12.42 -10.74
C GLY A 365 21.64 -11.08 -10.61
N GLU A 366 21.27 -10.04 -11.37
CA GLU A 366 21.73 -8.66 -11.14
C GLU A 366 21.09 -8.02 -9.89
N ARG A 367 19.94 -8.55 -9.44
CA ARG A 367 19.20 -8.05 -8.28
C ARG A 367 19.20 -8.99 -7.08
N LEU A 368 19.26 -10.29 -7.32
CA LEU A 368 19.28 -11.35 -6.32
C LEU A 368 20.63 -12.06 -6.34
N SER A 369 21.46 -11.78 -5.33
CA SER A 369 22.85 -12.23 -5.29
C SER A 369 22.99 -13.75 -5.16
N GLU A 370 21.95 -14.41 -4.70
CA GLU A 370 21.82 -15.85 -4.43
C GLU A 370 21.69 -16.67 -5.72
N LEU A 371 21.28 -16.03 -6.82
CA LEU A 371 21.11 -16.66 -8.12
C LEU A 371 22.42 -16.69 -8.90
N ASP A 372 22.67 -17.82 -9.59
CA ASP A 372 23.75 -17.95 -10.55
C ASP A 372 23.32 -17.36 -11.90
N SER A 373 23.81 -16.15 -12.20
CA SER A 373 23.50 -15.41 -13.43
C SER A 373 24.14 -16.01 -14.69
N THR A 374 25.05 -16.98 -14.54
CA THR A 374 25.75 -17.66 -15.65
C THR A 374 25.11 -18.98 -16.03
N ALA A 375 24.31 -19.56 -15.14
CA ALA A 375 23.65 -20.83 -15.35
C ALA A 375 22.44 -20.72 -16.28
N LYS A 376 22.06 -21.86 -16.89
CA LYS A 376 20.83 -21.97 -17.68
C LYS A 376 19.60 -21.89 -16.78
N GLY A 377 18.62 -21.10 -17.20
CA GLY A 377 17.27 -21.11 -16.63
C GLY A 377 16.41 -22.22 -17.23
N LEU A 378 15.35 -22.64 -16.53
CA LEU A 378 14.45 -23.71 -16.98
C LEU A 378 12.98 -23.36 -16.86
N GLN A 379 12.18 -23.97 -17.73
CA GLN A 379 10.74 -24.19 -17.56
C GLN A 379 10.56 -25.63 -17.04
N THR A 380 9.81 -25.80 -15.96
CA THR A 380 9.53 -27.13 -15.41
C THR A 380 8.25 -27.73 -16.02
N ALA A 381 8.04 -29.02 -15.79
CA ALA A 381 6.85 -29.73 -16.24
C ALA A 381 5.58 -29.20 -15.55
N HIS A 382 4.45 -29.31 -16.24
CA HIS A 382 3.15 -28.95 -15.66
C HIS A 382 2.75 -29.92 -14.56
N GLU A 383 2.26 -29.37 -13.46
CA GLU A 383 1.63 -30.10 -12.36
C GLU A 383 0.21 -29.56 -12.19
N ALA A 384 -0.80 -30.45 -12.20
CA ALA A 384 -2.20 -30.06 -12.09
C ALA A 384 -2.51 -29.35 -10.76
N ASP A 385 -1.86 -29.79 -9.67
CA ASP A 385 -2.02 -29.22 -8.33
C ASP A 385 -1.25 -27.90 -8.16
N LYS A 386 -0.27 -27.63 -9.03
CA LYS A 386 0.52 -26.39 -9.06
C LYS A 386 0.51 -25.79 -10.46
N PRO A 387 -0.63 -25.26 -10.91
CA PRO A 387 -0.80 -24.83 -12.30
C PRO A 387 0.17 -23.70 -12.70
N TRP A 388 0.73 -22.96 -11.74
CA TRP A 388 1.72 -21.91 -11.99
C TRP A 388 3.13 -22.42 -12.32
N ILE A 389 3.45 -23.67 -11.98
CA ILE A 389 4.85 -24.14 -11.93
C ILE A 389 5.50 -24.13 -13.33
N ALA A 390 4.81 -24.61 -14.36
CA ALA A 390 5.28 -24.60 -15.74
C ALA A 390 5.30 -23.20 -16.38
N CYS A 391 4.78 -22.19 -15.70
CA CYS A 391 4.77 -20.80 -16.16
C CYS A 391 5.69 -19.90 -15.37
N ALA A 392 6.32 -20.40 -14.30
CA ALA A 392 7.37 -19.70 -13.56
C ALA A 392 8.75 -19.98 -14.17
N ILE A 393 9.65 -19.01 -14.03
CA ILE A 393 11.05 -19.11 -14.48
C ILE A 393 11.90 -19.58 -13.31
N PHE A 394 12.57 -20.71 -13.49
CA PHE A 394 13.44 -21.29 -12.49
C PHE A 394 14.91 -21.00 -12.79
N CYS A 395 15.62 -20.47 -11.80
CA CYS A 395 17.01 -20.06 -11.90
C CYS A 395 17.88 -20.87 -10.94
N ARG A 396 19.09 -21.21 -11.38
CA ARG A 396 20.04 -21.96 -10.57
C ARG A 396 20.47 -21.14 -9.36
N ARG A 397 20.48 -21.75 -8.18
CA ARG A 397 21.06 -21.15 -6.98
C ARG A 397 22.57 -21.36 -6.91
N LYS A 398 23.30 -20.42 -6.30
CA LYS A 398 24.75 -20.53 -6.07
C LYS A 398 25.12 -21.42 -4.89
N ASP A 399 24.27 -21.46 -3.87
CA ASP A 399 24.57 -22.09 -2.58
C ASP A 399 24.24 -23.59 -2.55
N ILE A 400 23.21 -24.01 -3.29
CA ILE A 400 22.80 -25.41 -3.40
C ILE A 400 22.57 -25.79 -4.85
N ALA A 401 22.69 -27.08 -5.15
CA ALA A 401 22.48 -27.63 -6.47
C ALA A 401 20.99 -27.69 -6.88
N ALA A 402 20.23 -26.61 -6.65
CA ALA A 402 18.79 -26.53 -6.80
C ALA A 402 18.37 -25.37 -7.73
N TYR A 403 17.13 -25.42 -8.19
CA TYR A 403 16.52 -24.40 -9.04
C TYR A 403 15.41 -23.67 -8.28
N TYR A 404 15.46 -22.34 -8.26
CA TYR A 404 14.56 -21.48 -7.50
C TYR A 404 13.74 -20.59 -8.42
N ALA A 405 12.44 -20.49 -8.17
CA ALA A 405 11.57 -19.49 -8.79
C ALA A 405 11.41 -18.27 -7.85
N PRO A 406 12.11 -17.14 -8.10
CA PRO A 406 12.13 -15.97 -7.22
C PRO A 406 10.84 -15.13 -7.30
N ARG A 407 9.69 -15.77 -7.05
CA ARG A 407 8.35 -15.17 -7.20
C ARG A 407 8.03 -14.12 -6.14
N VAL A 408 8.66 -14.23 -4.97
CA VAL A 408 8.36 -13.39 -3.80
C VAL A 408 9.20 -12.13 -3.77
N GLU A 409 10.47 -12.24 -4.15
CA GLU A 409 11.42 -11.14 -4.15
C GLU A 409 11.25 -10.24 -5.37
N LEU A 410 10.86 -10.82 -6.52
CA LEU A 410 10.71 -10.07 -7.76
C LEU A 410 9.31 -9.47 -7.97
N ASN A 411 8.32 -9.88 -7.16
CA ASN A 411 6.91 -9.54 -7.29
C ASN A 411 6.66 -8.02 -7.43
N ASP A 412 7.46 -7.20 -6.76
CA ASP A 412 7.20 -5.77 -6.60
C ASP A 412 8.22 -4.85 -7.30
N ILE A 413 9.34 -5.38 -7.85
CA ILE A 413 10.35 -4.58 -8.58
C ILE A 413 10.11 -4.46 -10.09
N GLY A 414 8.97 -4.93 -10.59
CA GLY A 414 8.67 -4.89 -12.03
C GLY A 414 9.50 -5.86 -12.86
N LEU A 415 10.16 -6.84 -12.23
CA LEU A 415 10.78 -7.98 -12.90
C LEU A 415 9.84 -9.17 -12.81
N ASP A 416 9.09 -9.40 -13.88
CA ASP A 416 8.15 -10.53 -13.94
C ASP A 416 8.91 -11.89 -13.90
N PRO A 417 8.72 -12.71 -12.84
CA PRO A 417 9.34 -14.02 -12.66
C PRO A 417 8.66 -15.13 -13.47
N TYR A 418 7.67 -14.78 -14.29
CA TYR A 418 6.92 -15.72 -15.11
C TYR A 418 7.26 -15.60 -16.60
N PHE A 419 6.94 -16.64 -17.34
CA PHE A 419 6.91 -16.57 -18.80
C PHE A 419 5.75 -15.68 -19.26
N PRO A 420 5.91 -14.94 -20.37
CA PRO A 420 4.85 -14.10 -20.91
C PRO A 420 3.58 -14.90 -21.18
N ASP A 421 2.42 -14.26 -20.99
CA ASP A 421 1.16 -14.87 -21.38
C ASP A 421 1.18 -15.29 -22.86
N GLY A 422 0.61 -16.47 -23.15
CA GLY A 422 0.66 -17.14 -24.44
C GLY A 422 1.85 -18.11 -24.59
N THR A 423 2.75 -18.19 -23.62
CA THR A 423 3.85 -19.18 -23.64
C THR A 423 3.31 -20.60 -23.54
N TRP A 424 3.73 -21.49 -24.44
CA TRP A 424 3.37 -22.91 -24.38
C TRP A 424 4.00 -23.57 -23.15
N CYS A 425 3.22 -24.36 -22.41
CA CYS A 425 3.68 -24.95 -21.14
C CYS A 425 3.39 -26.45 -21.00
N HIS A 426 2.38 -26.98 -21.70
CA HIS A 426 2.05 -28.40 -21.64
C HIS A 426 1.20 -28.82 -22.84
N ALA A 427 1.10 -30.14 -23.07
CA ALA A 427 0.15 -30.73 -23.98
C ALA A 427 -0.30 -32.08 -23.45
N GLU A 428 -1.62 -32.28 -23.39
CA GLU A 428 -2.27 -33.50 -22.90
C GLU A 428 -3.45 -33.82 -23.81
N ASP A 429 -3.62 -35.07 -24.21
CA ASP A 429 -4.75 -35.54 -25.03
C ASP A 429 -5.03 -34.72 -26.31
N GLY A 430 -3.97 -34.19 -26.94
CA GLY A 430 -4.08 -33.37 -28.16
C GLY A 430 -4.53 -31.92 -27.90
N GLN A 431 -4.66 -31.53 -26.64
CA GLN A 431 -4.96 -30.17 -26.19
C GLN A 431 -3.66 -29.47 -25.74
N ASP A 432 -3.32 -28.36 -26.37
CA ASP A 432 -2.22 -27.51 -25.93
C ASP A 432 -2.64 -26.65 -24.72
N TYR A 433 -1.68 -26.39 -23.84
CA TYR A 433 -1.80 -25.51 -22.69
C TYR A 433 -0.84 -24.33 -22.82
N PHE A 434 -1.30 -23.17 -22.37
CA PHE A 434 -0.56 -21.91 -22.45
C PHE A 434 -0.60 -21.16 -21.12
N CYS A 435 0.48 -20.44 -20.82
CA CYS A 435 0.57 -19.53 -19.70
C CYS A 435 -0.43 -18.39 -19.86
N ARG A 436 -1.32 -18.22 -18.89
CA ARG A 436 -2.32 -17.15 -18.83
C ARG A 436 -2.50 -16.76 -17.36
N GLN A 437 -2.25 -15.49 -17.03
CA GLN A 437 -2.26 -15.02 -15.64
C GLN A 437 -1.36 -15.90 -14.75
N HIS A 438 -0.14 -16.17 -15.23
CA HIS A 438 0.87 -17.00 -14.57
C HIS A 438 0.53 -18.49 -14.41
N HIS A 439 -0.61 -18.96 -14.92
CA HIS A 439 -1.04 -20.36 -14.82
C HIS A 439 -0.98 -21.07 -16.18
N CYS A 440 -0.54 -22.32 -16.18
CA CYS A 440 -0.56 -23.20 -17.34
C CYS A 440 -1.97 -23.76 -17.53
N LEU A 441 -2.72 -23.19 -18.48
CA LEU A 441 -4.14 -23.48 -18.69
C LEU A 441 -4.42 -23.99 -20.10
N PRO A 442 -5.42 -24.87 -20.30
CA PRO A 442 -5.82 -25.33 -21.62
C PRO A 442 -6.12 -24.17 -22.57
N GLU A 443 -5.84 -24.33 -23.87
CA GLU A 443 -6.11 -23.29 -24.87
C GLU A 443 -7.57 -22.82 -24.88
N ASN A 444 -8.50 -23.76 -24.72
CA ASN A 444 -9.94 -23.53 -24.70
C ASN A 444 -10.47 -23.07 -23.33
N PHE A 445 -9.60 -22.86 -22.33
CA PHE A 445 -10.01 -22.49 -20.98
C PHE A 445 -10.76 -21.15 -20.97
N ARG A 446 -11.95 -21.16 -20.37
CA ARG A 446 -12.79 -19.97 -20.19
C ARG A 446 -13.03 -19.76 -18.70
N PHE A 447 -12.72 -18.56 -18.24
CA PHE A 447 -12.83 -18.19 -16.83
C PHE A 447 -14.29 -17.98 -16.32
N GLU A 448 -15.36 -18.46 -17.00
CA GLU A 448 -16.76 -18.19 -16.59
C GLU A 448 -17.60 -19.43 -16.18
N LYS A 449 -18.34 -19.23 -15.07
CA LYS A 449 -19.47 -19.99 -14.47
C LYS A 449 -19.25 -21.46 -14.04
N LYS A 450 -18.13 -21.72 -13.38
CA LYS A 450 -17.91 -22.66 -12.26
C LYS A 450 -16.42 -22.99 -12.34
N LEU A 451 -15.62 -22.21 -11.62
CA LEU A 451 -14.28 -22.65 -11.30
C LEU A 451 -14.43 -24.02 -10.60
N PRO A 452 -13.73 -25.07 -11.06
CA PRO A 452 -13.54 -26.27 -10.24
C PRO A 452 -13.09 -25.81 -8.84
N ARG A 453 -13.46 -26.57 -7.80
CA ARG A 453 -13.20 -26.25 -6.38
C ARG A 453 -11.75 -25.77 -6.07
N VAL A 454 -10.81 -26.03 -6.98
CA VAL A 454 -9.40 -25.60 -6.98
C VAL A 454 -9.18 -24.09 -7.08
N TYR A 455 -10.14 -23.30 -7.59
CA TYR A 455 -9.95 -21.85 -7.81
C TYR A 455 -11.07 -20.99 -7.20
N ARG A 456 -11.75 -21.50 -6.18
CA ARG A 456 -12.83 -20.79 -5.49
C ARG A 456 -12.29 -20.18 -4.20
N TYR A 457 -12.37 -18.85 -4.10
CA TYR A 457 -12.14 -18.00 -2.92
C TYR A 457 -13.11 -18.27 -1.74
N GLU A 458 -13.56 -19.51 -1.52
CA GLU A 458 -14.57 -19.82 -0.49
C GLU A 458 -14.19 -20.98 0.46
N ASN A 459 -12.98 -21.56 0.36
CA ASN A 459 -12.48 -22.48 1.39
C ASN A 459 -11.06 -22.07 1.80
N GLU A 460 -10.90 -21.67 3.06
CA GLU A 460 -9.68 -21.07 3.64
C GLU A 460 -8.52 -22.07 3.86
N ASP A 461 -8.73 -23.37 3.59
CA ASP A 461 -7.89 -24.44 4.15
C ASP A 461 -6.84 -25.06 3.22
N GLU A 462 -6.88 -24.89 1.88
CA GLU A 462 -6.05 -25.77 1.01
C GLU A 462 -5.37 -25.18 -0.24
N HIS A 463 -5.31 -23.86 -0.48
CA HIS A 463 -4.65 -23.34 -1.69
C HIS A 463 -3.55 -22.28 -1.50
N ASP A 464 -2.65 -22.35 -2.48
CA ASP A 464 -1.31 -21.78 -2.74
C ASP A 464 -1.17 -20.25 -2.70
N GLU A 465 -1.91 -19.58 -1.81
CA GLU A 465 -1.95 -18.13 -1.78
C GLU A 465 -0.77 -17.57 -0.99
N LEU A 466 0.16 -16.94 -1.72
CA LEU A 466 1.09 -15.98 -1.16
C LEU A 466 0.25 -14.97 -0.35
N GLY A 467 0.31 -15.03 0.99
CA GLY A 467 -0.53 -14.20 1.86
C GLY A 467 -0.21 -12.68 1.76
N PRO A 468 -0.35 -11.88 2.82
CA PRO A 468 0.00 -10.47 2.77
C PRO A 468 1.46 -10.25 2.32
N GLN A 469 1.66 -9.40 1.31
CA GLN A 469 2.95 -9.14 0.66
C GLN A 469 3.56 -7.76 0.98
N ASN A 470 2.95 -6.95 1.85
CA ASN A 470 3.52 -5.66 2.27
C ASN A 470 4.93 -5.81 2.85
N ALA A 471 5.70 -4.72 2.78
CA ALA A 471 7.11 -4.68 3.18
C ALA A 471 7.40 -5.03 4.66
N GLN A 472 6.40 -5.23 5.54
CA GLN A 472 6.59 -5.81 6.87
C GLN A 472 5.34 -6.49 7.45
N THR A 473 5.45 -7.80 7.68
CA THR A 473 5.10 -8.61 8.86
C THR A 473 5.40 -10.05 8.43
N ARG A 474 6.65 -10.55 8.52
CA ARG A 474 7.03 -11.99 8.30
C ARG A 474 8.55 -12.23 8.32
N LEU A 475 9.21 -12.19 9.48
CA LEU A 475 10.59 -12.70 9.59
C LEU A 475 10.67 -14.24 9.69
N GLY A 476 9.56 -14.95 9.94
CA GLY A 476 9.55 -16.42 10.09
C GLY A 476 9.12 -17.24 8.86
N ILE A 477 8.34 -16.65 7.94
CA ILE A 477 7.69 -17.39 6.83
C ILE A 477 8.60 -17.53 5.60
N ALA A 478 9.60 -16.65 5.45
CA ALA A 478 10.46 -16.58 4.28
C ALA A 478 11.17 -17.91 3.96
N ASN A 479 11.72 -18.62 4.96
CA ASN A 479 12.52 -19.82 4.70
C ASN A 479 11.68 -21.04 4.23
N ARG A 480 10.46 -21.23 4.76
CA ARG A 480 9.57 -22.33 4.30
C ARG A 480 9.04 -22.05 2.89
N PHE A 481 8.69 -20.80 2.59
CA PHE A 481 8.26 -20.39 1.26
C PHE A 481 9.37 -20.53 0.21
N VAL A 482 10.60 -20.14 0.55
CA VAL A 482 11.75 -20.33 -0.35
C VAL A 482 11.95 -21.81 -0.69
N LYS A 483 11.81 -22.72 0.29
CA LYS A 483 11.86 -24.17 0.04
C LYS A 483 10.71 -24.65 -0.85
N TYR A 484 9.50 -24.16 -0.62
CA TYR A 484 8.33 -24.48 -1.45
C TYR A 484 8.51 -24.09 -2.92
N LEU A 485 9.20 -22.98 -3.17
CA LEU A 485 9.50 -22.44 -4.49
C LEU A 485 10.82 -22.96 -5.09
N THR A 486 11.50 -23.88 -4.42
CA THR A 486 12.77 -24.47 -4.86
C THR A 486 12.57 -25.92 -5.29
N LEU A 487 13.11 -26.27 -6.47
CA LEU A 487 13.23 -27.63 -6.98
C LEU A 487 14.62 -28.18 -6.66
N GLY A 488 14.67 -29.39 -6.10
CA GLY A 488 15.89 -30.14 -5.87
C GLY A 488 16.63 -30.53 -7.15
N PRO A 489 17.82 -31.14 -7.03
CA PRO A 489 18.58 -31.64 -8.18
C PRO A 489 17.84 -32.70 -9.01
N ASP A 490 16.89 -33.39 -8.39
CA ASP A 490 15.97 -34.38 -8.97
C ASP A 490 14.78 -33.75 -9.72
N GLY A 491 14.66 -32.41 -9.69
CA GLY A 491 13.56 -31.67 -10.31
C GLY A 491 12.28 -31.67 -9.48
N LEU A 492 12.29 -32.24 -8.27
CA LEU A 492 11.13 -32.27 -7.37
C LEU A 492 11.15 -31.10 -6.39
N PRO A 493 9.98 -30.55 -5.98
CA PRO A 493 9.92 -29.50 -4.97
C PRO A 493 10.55 -29.93 -3.63
N LEU A 494 11.37 -29.06 -3.02
CA LEU A 494 11.95 -29.30 -1.69
C LEU A 494 10.88 -29.29 -0.57
N LEU A 495 9.71 -28.71 -0.85
CA LEU A 495 8.55 -28.74 0.01
C LEU A 495 7.28 -28.75 -0.85
N THR A 496 6.34 -29.64 -0.54
CA THR A 496 5.13 -29.85 -1.33
C THR A 496 3.93 -29.02 -0.85
N SER A 497 3.93 -28.56 0.41
CA SER A 497 2.88 -27.70 0.98
C SER A 497 3.43 -26.76 2.05
N VAL A 498 2.74 -25.63 2.28
CA VAL A 498 3.05 -24.67 3.36
C VAL A 498 1.77 -24.42 4.16
N SER A 499 1.79 -24.72 5.47
CA SER A 499 0.66 -24.40 6.37
C SER A 499 0.67 -22.91 6.76
N ARG A 500 -0.53 -22.30 6.92
CA ARG A 500 -0.71 -20.88 7.31
C ARG A 500 -0.48 -20.59 8.80
N ASP A 501 -0.31 -21.62 9.64
CA ASP A 501 -0.20 -21.41 11.08
C ASP A 501 0.97 -20.48 11.44
N ILE A 502 0.62 -19.52 12.30
CA ILE A 502 1.46 -18.45 12.88
C ILE A 502 1.44 -17.14 12.06
N THR A 503 0.26 -16.55 11.92
CA THR A 503 0.08 -15.09 11.87
C THR A 503 -0.08 -14.53 13.28
N SER A 504 0.96 -14.68 14.12
CA SER A 504 1.18 -13.73 15.20
C SER A 504 2.37 -12.88 14.77
N PRO A 505 2.30 -11.54 14.86
CA PRO A 505 3.49 -10.71 14.81
C PRO A 505 4.54 -11.29 15.77
N LEU A 506 5.80 -11.27 15.36
CA LEU A 506 6.89 -11.38 16.33
C LEU A 506 6.72 -10.25 17.36
N ASP A 507 6.91 -10.56 18.64
CA ASP A 507 6.77 -9.65 19.80
C ASP A 507 6.79 -8.17 19.44
N GLU A 508 5.65 -7.51 19.66
CA GLU A 508 5.46 -6.06 19.54
C GLU A 508 6.34 -5.26 20.54
N ASP A 509 7.05 -5.96 21.42
CA ASP A 509 8.05 -5.43 22.38
C ASP A 509 9.36 -4.96 21.72
N LYS A 510 9.49 -5.03 20.38
CA LYS A 510 10.68 -4.55 19.64
C LYS A 510 10.48 -3.24 18.89
N TRP A 511 9.29 -2.64 18.98
CA TRP A 511 9.04 -1.34 18.37
C TRP A 511 9.62 -0.23 19.24
N ILE A 512 10.13 0.82 18.59
CA ILE A 512 10.66 1.98 19.30
C ILE A 512 9.47 2.77 19.83
N ASP A 513 9.33 2.82 21.16
CA ASP A 513 8.28 3.62 21.83
C ASP A 513 8.52 5.15 21.74
N LYS A 514 9.63 5.58 21.12
CA LYS A 514 9.99 7.00 20.93
C LYS A 514 10.20 7.34 19.47
N ASP A 515 9.10 7.55 18.76
CA ASP A 515 9.06 8.10 17.40
C ASP A 515 8.91 9.62 17.35
N TYR A 516 9.11 10.33 18.48
CA TYR A 516 8.99 11.78 18.60
C TYR A 516 10.23 12.41 19.24
N ILE A 517 10.34 13.74 19.13
CA ILE A 517 11.40 14.53 19.79
C ILE A 517 10.79 15.41 20.88
N GLU A 518 11.32 15.33 22.10
CA GLU A 518 10.96 16.25 23.18
C GLU A 518 11.64 17.61 22.98
N LEU A 519 10.91 18.70 23.24
CA LEU A 519 11.49 20.04 23.20
C LEU A 519 12.54 20.23 24.30
N PRO A 520 13.60 21.01 24.06
CA PRO A 520 14.57 21.37 25.10
C PRO A 520 13.88 22.00 26.33
N PRO A 521 14.31 21.70 27.57
CA PRO A 521 13.71 22.24 28.79
C PRO A 521 13.65 23.77 28.85
N SER A 522 14.60 24.46 28.20
CA SER A 522 14.64 25.92 28.10
C SER A 522 13.52 26.51 27.23
N VAL A 523 13.06 25.76 26.22
CA VAL A 523 12.00 26.17 25.28
C VAL A 523 10.64 25.76 25.83
N SER A 524 10.52 24.56 26.41
CA SER A 524 9.26 24.08 27.01
C SER A 524 8.69 25.05 28.05
N LYS A 525 9.53 25.66 28.89
CA LYS A 525 9.10 26.63 29.92
C LYS A 525 8.59 27.96 29.35
N LEU A 526 9.04 28.37 28.17
CA LEU A 526 8.57 29.60 27.51
C LEU A 526 7.15 29.46 26.97
N SER A 527 6.71 28.24 26.64
CA SER A 527 5.33 27.98 26.17
C SER A 527 4.27 28.14 27.27
N TYR A 528 4.67 28.17 28.55
CA TYR A 528 3.79 28.37 29.70
C TYR A 528 3.88 29.79 30.31
N LEU A 529 4.62 30.71 29.69
CA LEU A 529 4.90 32.05 30.25
C LEU A 529 4.08 33.19 29.61
N PHE A 530 3.05 32.86 28.85
CA PHE A 530 2.03 33.83 28.41
C PHE A 530 0.76 33.65 29.26
N ASP A 531 0.88 33.90 30.57
CA ASP A 531 -0.24 34.19 31.47
C ASP A 531 -0.40 35.71 31.64
#